data_AF-A0A2U2E968-F1
#
_entry.id   AF-A0A2U2E968-F1
#
_cell.length_a   1.000
_cell.length_b   1.000
_cell.length_c   1.000
_cell.angle_alpha   90.00
_cell.angle_beta   90.00
_cell.angle_gamma   90.00
#
_symmetry.space_group_name_H-M   'P 1'
#
loop_
_entity.id
_entity.type
_entity.pdbx_description
1 polymer ?
#
loop_
_entity_poly.entity_id
_entity_poly.type
_entity_poly.pdbx_seq_one_letter_code
_entity_poly.pdbx_strand_id
1 'polypeptide(L)'
;MTGRRTLLLMRHAKSDYPDGVADHDRPLAPRGIRQAGLAGDWLRAGAPAIDAVLCSTATRTRETLRNTHIEAPVRYSERLYASTPGIVIDEINTVGDDVSTLLVIGHEPTMSALALGLGGGRGANPAAAERISNKFPTSAIAVLAVPCRWTELELGAATLSDFVVAR
;
A
#
# COMPACT_ATOMS: atom_id res chain seq x y z
N MET A 1 -8.58 -16.96 -18.87
CA MET A 1 -7.32 -16.19 -18.92
C MET A 1 -7.31 -15.31 -17.68
N THR A 2 -6.47 -15.58 -16.70
CA THR A 2 -6.34 -14.68 -15.54
C THR A 2 -5.68 -13.40 -16.03
N GLY A 3 -6.39 -12.28 -15.94
CA GLY A 3 -5.84 -10.96 -16.25
C GLY A 3 -4.70 -10.62 -15.28
N ARG A 4 -3.72 -9.87 -15.75
CA ARG A 4 -2.63 -9.35 -14.91
C ARG A 4 -3.20 -8.26 -14.00
N ARG A 5 -3.10 -8.46 -12.69
CA ARG A 5 -3.56 -7.51 -11.66
C ARG A 5 -2.42 -6.63 -11.15
N THR A 6 -2.75 -5.51 -10.54
CA THR A 6 -1.80 -4.57 -9.95
C THR A 6 -2.07 -4.40 -8.46
N LEU A 7 -1.05 -4.64 -7.65
CA LEU A 7 -1.07 -4.38 -6.21
C LEU A 7 -0.17 -3.18 -5.91
N LEU A 8 -0.76 -2.16 -5.27
CA LEU A 8 -0.09 -0.96 -4.82
C LEU A 8 -0.02 -1.01 -3.30
N LEU A 9 1.19 -1.08 -2.74
CA LEU A 9 1.40 -1.09 -1.29
C LEU A 9 1.92 0.26 -0.85
N MET A 10 1.12 0.99 -0.07
CA MET A 10 1.45 2.33 0.40
C MET A 10 1.61 2.34 1.92
N ARG A 11 2.74 2.86 2.39
CA ARG A 11 2.87 3.24 3.81
C ARG A 11 2.15 4.57 4.03
N HIS A 12 1.40 4.69 5.11
CA HIS A 12 0.80 5.97 5.51
C HIS A 12 1.80 7.14 5.48
N ALA A 13 1.28 8.33 5.19
CA ALA A 13 2.07 9.56 5.19
C ALA A 13 2.49 9.98 6.61
N LYS A 14 3.36 10.98 6.72
CA LYS A 14 3.97 11.35 8.00
C LYS A 14 2.90 11.74 9.04
N SER A 15 2.80 10.97 10.11
CA SER A 15 1.92 11.27 11.25
C SER A 15 2.54 12.26 12.22
N ASP A 16 1.65 12.94 12.95
CA ASP A 16 1.95 13.83 14.06
C ASP A 16 1.97 13.08 15.40
N TYR A 17 2.36 13.77 16.47
CA TYR A 17 2.41 13.28 17.85
C TYR A 17 1.85 14.31 18.83
N PRO A 18 0.55 14.65 18.76
CA PRO A 18 -0.08 15.52 19.75
C PRO A 18 -0.13 14.84 21.13
N ASP A 19 0.05 15.63 22.19
CA ASP A 19 0.00 15.15 23.56
C ASP A 19 -1.38 14.57 23.92
N GLY A 20 -1.40 13.45 24.64
CA GLY A 20 -2.63 12.82 25.13
C GLY A 20 -3.45 12.05 24.08
N VAL A 21 -2.96 11.91 22.85
CA VAL A 21 -3.67 11.17 21.78
C VAL A 21 -3.14 9.73 21.68
N ALA A 22 -4.06 8.76 21.68
CA ALA A 22 -3.73 7.34 21.50
C ALA A 22 -3.09 7.09 20.13
N ASP A 23 -2.22 6.07 20.00
CA ASP A 23 -1.45 5.88 18.75
C ASP A 23 -2.35 5.75 17.52
N HIS A 24 -3.43 4.98 17.62
CA HIS A 24 -4.38 4.75 16.54
C HIS A 24 -5.01 6.06 16.03
N ASP A 25 -5.27 6.99 16.95
CA ASP A 25 -5.94 8.26 16.69
C ASP A 25 -4.99 9.36 16.19
N ARG A 26 -3.68 9.10 16.15
CA ARG A 26 -2.69 10.10 15.71
C ARG A 26 -2.97 10.58 14.28
N PRO A 27 -3.10 11.90 14.06
CA PRO A 27 -3.37 12.45 12.74
C PRO A 27 -2.11 12.51 11.87
N LEU A 28 -2.27 12.95 10.63
CA LEU A 28 -1.17 13.38 9.79
C LEU A 28 -0.59 14.71 10.29
N ALA A 29 0.73 14.83 10.21
CA ALA A 29 1.40 16.11 10.34
C ALA A 29 1.16 16.95 9.07
N PRO A 30 1.36 18.29 9.09
CA PRO A 30 1.25 19.13 7.90
C PRO A 30 2.11 18.66 6.71
N ARG A 31 3.30 18.11 7.00
CA ARG A 31 4.14 17.44 6.01
C ARG A 31 3.46 16.20 5.42
N GLY A 32 2.80 15.40 6.25
CA GLY A 32 2.13 14.17 5.83
C GLY A 32 0.98 14.44 4.87
N ILE A 33 0.20 15.49 5.12
CA ILE A 33 -0.87 15.96 4.22
C ILE A 33 -0.29 16.23 2.83
N ARG A 34 0.80 17.01 2.75
CA ARG A 34 1.50 17.31 1.50
C ARG A 34 2.03 16.05 0.80
N GLN A 35 2.67 15.16 1.55
CA GLN A 35 3.21 13.90 1.02
C GLN A 35 2.11 13.01 0.42
N ALA A 36 0.97 12.89 1.11
CA ALA A 36 -0.17 12.11 0.64
C ALA A 36 -0.77 12.71 -0.64
N GLY A 37 -0.85 14.04 -0.74
CA GLY A 37 -1.24 14.74 -1.97
C GLY A 37 -0.35 14.39 -3.16
N LEU A 38 0.97 14.54 -3.00
CA LEU A 38 1.95 14.21 -4.04
C LEU A 38 1.89 12.73 -4.46
N ALA A 39 1.72 11.82 -3.50
CA ALA A 39 1.53 10.41 -3.79
C ALA A 39 0.23 10.14 -4.56
N GLY A 40 -0.85 10.84 -4.20
CA GLY A 40 -2.11 10.82 -4.93
C GLY A 40 -1.96 11.33 -6.36
N ASP A 41 -1.28 12.46 -6.57
CA ASP A 41 -1.04 13.02 -7.89
C ASP A 41 -0.29 12.03 -8.78
N TRP A 42 0.75 11.39 -8.24
CA TRP A 42 1.48 10.34 -8.95
C TRP A 42 0.60 9.13 -9.29
N LEU A 43 -0.23 8.67 -8.34
CA LEU A 43 -1.16 7.56 -8.55
C LEU A 43 -2.16 7.88 -9.67
N ARG A 44 -2.80 9.04 -9.63
CA ARG A 44 -3.83 9.43 -10.61
C ARG A 44 -3.24 9.71 -12.00
N ALA A 45 -1.97 10.12 -12.08
CA ALA A 45 -1.31 10.41 -13.35
C ALA A 45 -0.64 9.19 -14.01
N GLY A 46 -0.14 8.23 -13.22
CA GLY A 46 0.77 7.19 -13.72
C GLY A 46 0.38 5.74 -13.40
N ALA A 47 -0.48 5.49 -12.41
CA ALA A 47 -0.94 4.15 -12.10
C ALA A 47 -2.21 3.80 -12.90
N PRO A 48 -2.49 2.50 -13.14
CA PRO A 48 -3.83 2.08 -13.56
C PRO A 48 -4.90 2.60 -12.58
N ALA A 49 -6.12 2.79 -13.09
CA ALA A 49 -7.26 3.19 -12.25
C ALA A 49 -7.40 2.20 -11.08
N ILE A 50 -7.51 2.74 -9.86
CA ILE A 50 -7.66 1.95 -8.65
C ILE A 50 -9.11 1.52 -8.52
N ASP A 51 -9.37 0.22 -8.51
CA ASP A 51 -10.72 -0.33 -8.45
C ASP A 51 -11.19 -0.49 -7.00
N ALA A 52 -10.27 -0.70 -6.06
CA ALA A 52 -10.58 -0.85 -4.64
C ALA A 52 -9.41 -0.44 -3.74
N VAL A 53 -9.75 -0.05 -2.51
CA VAL A 53 -8.78 0.27 -1.46
C VAL A 53 -9.00 -0.59 -0.22
N LEU A 54 -7.94 -1.21 0.28
CA LEU A 54 -7.87 -1.70 1.66
C LEU A 54 -7.08 -0.71 2.51
N CYS A 55 -7.66 -0.22 3.58
CA CYS A 55 -7.02 0.80 4.41
C CYS A 55 -7.09 0.42 5.89
N SER A 56 -5.97 0.53 6.59
CA SER A 56 -6.00 0.43 8.06
C SER A 56 -6.94 1.49 8.64
N THR A 57 -7.60 1.12 9.73
CA THR A 57 -8.55 1.96 10.48
C THR A 57 -7.91 3.14 11.22
N ALA A 58 -6.57 3.17 11.39
CA ALA A 58 -5.88 4.26 12.07
C ALA A 58 -6.14 5.62 11.40
N THR A 59 -6.19 6.70 12.20
CA THR A 59 -6.49 8.04 11.68
C THR A 59 -5.51 8.43 10.57
N ARG A 60 -4.20 8.33 10.80
CA ARG A 60 -3.16 8.63 9.80
C ARG A 60 -3.31 7.88 8.46
N THR A 61 -3.82 6.64 8.43
CA THR A 61 -4.01 5.88 7.18
C THR A 61 -5.26 6.36 6.44
N ARG A 62 -6.36 6.61 7.16
CA ARG A 62 -7.58 7.20 6.60
C ARG A 62 -7.32 8.60 6.03
N GLU A 63 -6.57 9.41 6.75
CA GLU A 63 -6.18 10.74 6.31
C GLU A 63 -5.22 10.70 5.13
N THR A 64 -4.31 9.71 5.08
CA THR A 64 -3.46 9.49 3.90
C THR A 64 -4.34 9.26 2.68
N LEU A 65 -5.29 8.32 2.75
CA LEU A 65 -6.23 8.05 1.66
C LEU A 65 -7.04 9.28 1.25
N ARG A 66 -7.58 10.02 2.23
CA ARG A 66 -8.36 11.22 1.94
C ARG A 66 -7.56 12.24 1.12
N ASN A 67 -6.28 12.42 1.46
CA ASN A 67 -5.41 13.37 0.79
C ASN A 67 -4.83 12.84 -0.54
N THR A 68 -4.93 11.53 -0.85
CA THR A 68 -4.56 11.04 -2.18
C THR A 68 -5.65 11.30 -3.22
N HIS A 69 -6.84 11.75 -2.83
CA HIS A 69 -7.98 11.99 -3.73
C HIS A 69 -8.30 10.80 -4.66
N ILE A 70 -8.04 9.57 -4.20
CA ILE A 70 -8.44 8.36 -4.92
C ILE A 70 -9.92 8.10 -4.63
N GLU A 71 -10.71 8.07 -5.68
CA GLU A 71 -12.15 7.78 -5.63
C GLU A 71 -12.39 6.33 -6.03
N ALA A 72 -12.36 5.44 -5.04
CA ALA A 72 -12.64 4.01 -5.21
C ALA A 72 -13.33 3.45 -3.96
N PRO A 73 -14.11 2.37 -4.07
CA PRO A 73 -14.64 1.65 -2.91
C PRO A 73 -13.55 1.32 -1.88
N VAL A 74 -13.79 1.67 -0.62
CA VAL A 74 -12.83 1.50 0.48
C VAL A 74 -13.36 0.49 1.48
N ARG A 75 -12.54 -0.53 1.80
CA ARG A 75 -12.75 -1.39 2.97
C ARG A 75 -11.73 -1.04 4.05
N TYR A 76 -12.21 -0.59 5.19
CA TYR A 76 -11.38 -0.36 6.36
C TYR A 76 -11.22 -1.65 7.17
N SER A 77 -10.00 -1.96 7.59
CA SER A 77 -9.71 -3.18 8.36
C SER A 77 -8.78 -2.90 9.53
N GLU A 78 -9.23 -3.22 10.75
CA GLU A 78 -8.41 -3.13 11.97
C GLU A 78 -7.23 -4.10 11.91
N ARG A 79 -7.39 -5.22 11.20
CA ARG A 79 -6.33 -6.23 11.04
C ARG A 79 -5.10 -5.70 10.31
N LEU A 80 -5.22 -4.59 9.58
CA LEU A 80 -4.08 -3.92 8.93
C LEU A 80 -3.28 -3.02 9.89
N TYR A 81 -3.82 -2.70 11.08
CA TYR A 81 -3.08 -1.99 12.13
C TYR A 81 -2.19 -2.97 12.90
N ALA A 82 -0.90 -2.64 13.06
CA ALA A 82 0.09 -3.52 13.70
C ALA A 82 0.14 -4.96 13.11
N SER A 83 0.00 -5.07 11.79
CA SER A 83 -0.15 -6.34 11.05
C SER A 83 1.18 -7.04 10.75
N THR A 84 1.11 -8.31 10.34
CA THR A 84 2.19 -9.05 9.67
C THR A 84 1.91 -9.17 8.16
N PRO A 85 2.90 -9.50 7.31
CA PRO A 85 2.65 -9.75 5.88
C PRO A 85 1.58 -10.80 5.63
N GLY A 86 1.58 -11.90 6.40
CA GLY A 86 0.56 -12.95 6.28
C GLY A 86 -0.86 -12.45 6.53
N ILE A 87 -1.06 -11.62 7.57
CA ILE A 87 -2.38 -11.01 7.84
C ILE A 87 -2.80 -10.06 6.70
N VAL A 88 -1.87 -9.29 6.13
CA VAL A 88 -2.20 -8.42 4.99
C VAL A 88 -2.55 -9.26 3.76
N ILE A 89 -1.85 -10.36 3.50
CA ILE A 89 -2.17 -11.31 2.43
C ILE A 89 -3.57 -11.88 2.66
N ASP A 90 -3.90 -12.34 3.86
CA ASP A 90 -5.24 -12.84 4.18
C ASP A 90 -6.33 -11.81 3.86
N GLU A 91 -6.10 -10.53 4.19
CA GLU A 91 -7.03 -9.45 3.87
C GLU A 91 -7.11 -9.16 2.36
N ILE A 92 -5.99 -9.23 1.62
CA ILE A 92 -5.99 -9.11 0.16
C ILE A 92 -6.74 -10.28 -0.48
N ASN A 93 -6.61 -11.50 0.07
CA ASN A 93 -7.21 -12.71 -0.47
C ASN A 93 -8.75 -12.72 -0.36
N THR A 94 -9.36 -11.80 0.39
CA THR A 94 -10.82 -11.62 0.42
C THR A 94 -11.34 -10.64 -0.65
N VAL A 95 -10.47 -10.08 -1.49
CA VAL A 95 -10.86 -9.11 -2.53
C VAL A 95 -11.45 -9.84 -3.73
N GLY A 96 -12.53 -9.29 -4.28
CA GLY A 96 -13.25 -9.86 -5.43
C GLY A 96 -12.40 -9.92 -6.70
N ASP A 97 -12.68 -10.91 -7.54
CA ASP A 97 -11.93 -11.15 -8.78
C ASP A 97 -12.12 -10.04 -9.84
N ASP A 98 -13.15 -9.20 -9.68
CA ASP A 98 -13.47 -8.02 -10.48
C ASP A 98 -12.52 -6.83 -10.24
N VAL A 99 -11.77 -6.84 -9.13
CA VAL A 99 -10.75 -5.83 -8.83
C VAL A 99 -9.46 -6.15 -9.59
N SER A 100 -9.08 -5.26 -10.52
CA SER A 100 -7.83 -5.38 -11.29
C SER A 100 -6.68 -4.64 -10.61
N THR A 101 -6.95 -3.51 -9.96
CA THR A 101 -5.97 -2.68 -9.25
C THR A 101 -6.39 -2.45 -7.81
N LEU A 102 -5.59 -2.96 -6.87
CA LEU A 102 -5.81 -2.83 -5.44
C LEU A 102 -4.77 -1.90 -4.81
N LEU A 103 -5.24 -0.86 -4.10
CA LEU A 103 -4.39 -0.04 -3.23
C LEU A 103 -4.53 -0.51 -1.78
N VAL A 104 -3.43 -0.84 -1.13
CA VAL A 104 -3.38 -1.16 0.30
C VAL A 104 -2.62 -0.06 1.04
N ILE A 105 -3.25 0.58 2.02
CA ILE A 105 -2.64 1.62 2.86
C ILE A 105 -2.45 1.08 4.28
N GLY A 106 -1.19 0.90 4.67
CA GLY A 106 -0.81 0.29 5.94
C GLY A 106 0.40 0.95 6.61
N HIS A 107 1.10 0.16 7.42
CA HIS A 107 2.15 0.61 8.33
C HIS A 107 3.48 -0.10 8.06
N GLU A 108 4.58 0.56 8.44
CA GLU A 108 5.87 -0.11 8.55
C GLU A 108 5.97 -0.84 9.90
N PRO A 109 6.72 -1.97 9.97
CA PRO A 109 7.57 -2.55 8.92
C PRO A 109 6.82 -3.47 7.93
N THR A 110 5.51 -3.60 8.05
CA THR A 110 4.72 -4.59 7.31
C THR A 110 4.70 -4.33 5.80
N MET A 111 4.61 -3.07 5.35
CA MET A 111 4.53 -2.75 3.91
C MET A 111 5.82 -3.12 3.17
N SER A 112 6.99 -2.80 3.71
CA SER A 112 8.28 -3.16 3.13
C SER A 112 8.50 -4.67 3.12
N ALA A 113 8.23 -5.34 4.25
CA ALA A 113 8.35 -6.79 4.35
C ALA A 113 7.41 -7.51 3.37
N LEU A 114 6.17 -7.03 3.22
CA LEU A 114 5.21 -7.58 2.26
C LEU A 114 5.65 -7.34 0.82
N ALA A 115 6.11 -6.14 0.47
CA ALA A 115 6.57 -5.83 -0.88
C ALA A 115 7.74 -6.72 -1.32
N LEU A 116 8.72 -6.93 -0.43
CA LEU A 116 9.85 -7.83 -0.70
C LEU A 116 9.44 -9.30 -0.69
N GLY A 117 8.58 -9.69 0.26
CA GLY A 117 8.11 -11.07 0.39
C GLY A 117 7.23 -11.54 -0.77
N LEU A 118 6.41 -10.67 -1.33
CA LEU A 118 5.62 -10.94 -2.53
C LEU A 118 6.47 -10.85 -3.81
N GLY A 119 7.35 -9.85 -3.88
CA GLY A 119 8.03 -9.40 -5.11
C GLY A 119 9.18 -10.25 -5.63
N GLY A 120 9.26 -11.53 -5.25
CA GLY A 120 10.34 -12.46 -5.63
C GLY A 120 10.18 -13.15 -6.99
N GLY A 121 9.09 -12.89 -7.72
CA GLY A 121 8.82 -13.52 -9.01
C GLY A 121 9.84 -13.17 -10.10
N ARG A 122 9.87 -13.96 -11.18
CA ARG A 122 10.71 -13.67 -12.36
C ARG A 122 10.42 -12.26 -12.89
N GLY A 123 11.48 -11.52 -13.22
CA GLY A 123 11.38 -10.15 -13.71
C GLY A 123 11.24 -9.07 -12.64
N ALA A 124 11.46 -9.42 -11.35
CA ALA A 124 11.50 -8.44 -10.28
C ALA A 124 12.58 -7.39 -10.52
N ASN A 125 12.29 -6.14 -10.15
CA ASN A 125 13.21 -5.02 -10.26
C ASN A 125 14.18 -5.01 -9.07
N PRO A 126 15.46 -5.42 -9.24
CA PRO A 126 16.40 -5.53 -8.13
C PRO A 126 16.73 -4.17 -7.51
N ALA A 127 16.76 -3.09 -8.31
CA ALA A 127 17.02 -1.75 -7.82
C ALA A 127 15.86 -1.23 -6.94
N ALA A 128 14.62 -1.57 -7.28
CA ALA A 128 13.46 -1.26 -6.43
C ALA A 128 13.54 -2.04 -5.10
N ALA A 129 13.88 -3.33 -5.15
CA ALA A 129 14.04 -4.18 -3.97
C ALA A 129 15.17 -3.70 -3.04
N GLU A 130 16.30 -3.27 -3.61
CA GLU A 130 17.41 -2.67 -2.86
C GLU A 130 16.98 -1.38 -2.17
N ARG A 131 16.28 -0.48 -2.88
CA ARG A 131 15.75 0.76 -2.31
C ARG A 131 14.76 0.51 -1.16
N ILE A 132 13.87 -0.48 -1.30
CA ILE A 132 12.95 -0.89 -0.24
C ILE A 132 13.71 -1.42 0.98
N SER A 133 14.69 -2.31 0.76
CA SER A 133 15.54 -2.88 1.82
C SER A 133 16.31 -1.79 2.59
N ASN A 134 16.75 -0.74 1.89
CA ASN A 134 17.39 0.40 2.51
C ASN A 134 16.41 1.24 3.35
N LYS A 135 15.23 1.58 2.80
CA LYS A 135 14.21 2.34 3.50
C LYS A 135 12.85 2.36 2.79
N PHE A 136 11.78 2.17 3.54
CA PHE A 136 10.41 2.44 3.11
C PHE A 136 9.82 3.67 3.84
N PRO A 137 10.07 4.90 3.35
CA PRO A 137 9.65 6.12 4.04
C PRO A 137 8.12 6.33 4.00
N THR A 138 7.62 7.26 4.79
CA THR A 138 6.19 7.64 4.79
C THR A 138 5.73 8.07 3.40
N SER A 139 4.52 7.66 3.02
CA SER A 139 3.93 7.92 1.70
C SER A 139 4.61 7.23 0.52
N ALA A 140 5.57 6.34 0.76
CA ALA A 140 6.16 5.53 -0.30
C ALA A 140 5.18 4.46 -0.79
N ILE A 141 5.32 4.09 -2.07
CA ILE A 141 4.47 3.13 -2.78
C ILE A 141 5.34 2.07 -3.43
N ALA A 142 5.09 0.80 -3.18
CA ALA A 142 5.61 -0.31 -3.99
C ALA A 142 4.55 -0.75 -4.99
N VAL A 143 4.99 -1.05 -6.22
CA VAL A 143 4.12 -1.48 -7.32
C VAL A 143 4.45 -2.92 -7.67
N LEU A 144 3.46 -3.80 -7.58
CA LEU A 144 3.60 -5.21 -7.89
C LEU A 144 2.62 -5.64 -8.97
N ALA A 145 3.11 -6.45 -9.91
CA ALA A 145 2.27 -7.19 -10.83
C ALA A 145 1.90 -8.56 -10.24
N VAL A 146 0.61 -8.88 -10.25
CA VAL A 146 0.06 -10.12 -9.69
C VAL A 146 -0.55 -10.95 -10.84
N PRO A 147 0.05 -12.10 -11.20
CA PRO A 147 -0.39 -12.95 -12.32
C PRO A 147 -1.51 -13.94 -11.94
N CYS A 148 -1.84 -14.06 -10.66
CA CYS A 148 -2.85 -14.96 -10.12
C CYS A 148 -4.12 -14.23 -9.65
N ARG A 149 -5.10 -14.98 -9.13
CA ARG A 149 -6.25 -14.40 -8.42
C ARG A 149 -5.83 -13.87 -7.05
N TRP A 150 -6.59 -12.91 -6.52
CA TRP A 150 -6.32 -12.42 -5.16
C TRP A 150 -6.36 -13.56 -4.14
N THR A 151 -7.32 -14.49 -4.26
CA THR A 151 -7.43 -15.67 -3.38
C THR A 151 -6.22 -16.61 -3.41
N GLU A 152 -5.34 -16.47 -4.42
CA GLU A 152 -4.15 -17.31 -4.64
C GLU A 152 -2.87 -16.52 -4.37
N LEU A 153 -2.96 -15.27 -3.89
CA LEU A 153 -1.77 -14.47 -3.60
C LEU A 153 -1.06 -15.07 -2.38
N GLU A 154 0.22 -15.36 -2.56
CA GLU A 154 1.13 -15.84 -1.54
C GLU A 154 2.52 -15.22 -1.73
N LEU A 155 3.44 -15.48 -0.79
CA LEU A 155 4.81 -15.00 -0.91
C LEU A 155 5.46 -15.52 -2.20
N GLY A 156 6.21 -14.65 -2.89
CA GLY A 156 6.83 -14.96 -4.18
C GLY A 156 5.88 -15.02 -5.38
N ALA A 157 4.56 -14.88 -5.18
CA ALA A 157 3.58 -14.98 -6.26
C ALA A 157 3.46 -13.71 -7.11
N ALA A 158 4.16 -12.63 -6.76
CA ALA A 158 4.10 -11.35 -7.48
C ALA A 158 5.47 -10.91 -7.99
N THR A 159 5.47 -9.94 -8.89
CA THR A 159 6.69 -9.33 -9.41
C THR A 159 6.72 -7.86 -9.00
N LEU A 160 7.71 -7.47 -8.17
CA LEU A 160 7.95 -6.06 -7.85
C LEU A 160 8.46 -5.33 -9.10
N SER A 161 7.69 -4.38 -9.61
CA SER A 161 8.06 -3.63 -10.81
C SER A 161 8.67 -2.27 -10.51
N ASP A 162 8.20 -1.59 -9.46
CA ASP A 162 8.66 -0.24 -9.14
C ASP A 162 8.52 0.09 -7.64
N PHE A 163 9.24 1.13 -7.21
CA PHE A 163 9.19 1.71 -5.87
C PHE A 163 9.30 3.23 -5.93
N VAL A 164 8.27 3.91 -5.45
CA VAL A 164 8.07 5.35 -5.64
C VAL A 164 8.01 6.08 -4.31
N VAL A 165 8.67 7.22 -4.26
CA VAL A 165 8.55 8.21 -3.19
C VAL A 165 8.31 9.54 -3.89
N ALA A 166 7.05 9.95 -4.00
CA ALA A 166 6.67 11.20 -4.64
C ALA A 166 7.30 12.39 -3.89
N ARG A 167 7.71 13.42 -4.63
CA ARG A 167 8.43 14.60 -4.14
C ARG A 167 7.82 15.87 -4.68
#